data_AF-A0A2D9Y355-F1
#
_entry.id   AF-A0A2D9Y355-F1
#
_cell.length_a   1.000
_cell.length_b   1.000
_cell.length_c   1.000
_cell.angle_alpha   90.00
_cell.angle_beta   90.00
_cell.angle_gamma   90.00
#
_symmetry.space_group_name_H-M   'P 1'
#
loop_
_entity.id
_entity.type
_entity.pdbx_description
1 polymer ?
#
loop_
_entity_poly.entity_id
_entity_poly.type
_entity_poly.pdbx_seq_one_letter_code
_entity_poly.pdbx_strand_id
1 'polypeptide(L)'
;MNLKNTILKVTASIALAFVAVSCDDDFNTVGDQIIGDVNFQNKTYTALPNAFTRKFAKVQTSSLPVYALGSYVDPVYGKSEYNVLTQIAPPNYNPAFGGEPVLDSVVLSIPYFSTRTDQIVNEETNEITNVYELDSVYGSEAVNLSIYRSNYFLADFD
;
A
#
# COMPACT_ATOMS: atom_id res chain seq x y z
N MET A 1 55.96 34.90 74.49
CA MET A 1 54.74 34.50 73.73
C MET A 1 54.71 32.98 73.62
N ASN A 2 53.60 32.33 73.96
CA ASN A 2 53.46 30.87 73.95
C ASN A 2 53.54 30.34 72.50
N LEU A 3 54.73 29.82 72.13
CA LEU A 3 55.08 29.37 70.78
C LEU A 3 54.05 28.40 70.19
N LYS A 4 53.50 27.49 71.01
CA LYS A 4 52.47 26.52 70.60
C LYS A 4 51.18 27.17 70.09
N ASN A 5 50.72 28.25 70.73
CA ASN A 5 49.49 28.93 70.34
C ASN A 5 49.67 29.80 69.09
N THR A 6 50.91 30.23 68.80
CA THR A 6 51.24 31.01 67.60
C THR A 6 51.34 30.08 66.39
N ILE A 7 51.97 28.91 66.55
CA ILE A 7 52.03 27.87 65.51
C ILE A 7 50.62 27.39 65.14
N LEU A 8 49.77 27.10 66.14
CA LEU A 8 48.40 26.63 65.88
C LEU A 8 47.58 27.65 65.07
N LYS A 9 47.72 28.95 65.38
CA LYS A 9 47.04 30.02 64.65
C LYS A 9 47.55 30.16 63.22
N VAL A 10 48.87 30.07 63.02
CA VAL A 10 49.48 30.14 61.68
C VAL A 10 49.05 28.95 60.82
N THR A 11 49.07 27.73 61.35
CA THR A 11 48.62 26.53 60.63
C THR A 11 47.13 26.61 60.29
N ALA A 12 46.30 27.10 61.21
CA ALA A 12 44.86 27.28 60.95
C ALA A 12 44.61 28.32 59.84
N SER A 13 45.35 29.44 59.83
CA SER A 13 45.23 30.45 58.77
C SER A 13 45.70 29.94 57.41
N ILE A 14 46.76 29.12 57.37
CA ILE A 14 47.25 28.52 56.12
C ILE A 14 46.26 27.49 55.60
N ALA A 15 45.71 26.65 56.47
CA ALA A 15 44.68 25.67 56.09
C ALA A 15 43.43 26.35 55.53
N LEU A 16 42.99 27.47 56.15
CA LEU A 16 41.85 28.25 55.66
C LEU A 16 42.14 28.89 54.30
N ALA A 17 43.37 29.36 54.07
CA ALA A 17 43.78 29.88 52.76
C ALA A 17 43.78 28.80 51.67
N PHE A 18 44.23 27.58 51.99
CA PHE A 18 44.19 26.46 51.03
C PHE A 18 42.76 26.05 50.66
N VAL A 19 41.83 26.04 51.62
CA VAL A 19 40.41 25.74 51.34
C VAL A 19 39.76 26.83 50.48
N ALA A 20 40.16 28.10 50.65
CA ALA A 20 39.64 29.20 49.84
C ALA A 20 40.16 29.19 48.39
N VAL A 21 41.34 28.61 48.13
CA VAL A 21 41.95 28.54 46.79
C VAL A 21 41.61 27.21 46.07
N SER A 22 41.09 26.20 46.78
CA SER A 22 40.70 24.92 46.19
C SER A 22 39.28 24.88 45.59
N CYS A 23 38.63 26.03 45.42
CA CYS A 23 37.43 26.11 44.58
C CYS A 23 37.89 26.00 43.12
N ASP A 24 38.00 24.76 42.65
CA ASP A 24 38.11 24.42 41.25
C ASP A 24 36.70 24.53 40.64
N ASP A 25 36.48 25.54 39.79
CA ASP A 25 35.18 25.77 39.12
C ASP A 25 35.00 24.90 37.86
N ASP A 26 35.91 23.95 37.60
CA ASP A 26 35.78 23.01 36.49
C ASP A 26 34.76 21.89 36.84
N PHE A 27 33.49 22.20 36.60
CA PHE A 27 32.45 21.19 36.49
C PHE A 27 32.78 20.27 35.31
N ASN A 28 33.40 19.12 35.58
CA ASN A 28 33.44 18.02 34.63
C ASN A 28 32.02 17.44 34.51
N THR A 29 31.20 18.06 33.67
CA THR A 29 29.85 17.60 33.33
C THR A 29 29.94 16.23 32.68
N VAL A 30 29.70 15.18 33.47
CA VAL A 30 29.60 13.80 33.00
C VAL A 30 28.43 13.71 32.01
N GLY A 31 28.75 13.71 30.71
CA GLY A 31 27.75 13.63 29.63
C GLY A 31 27.90 14.68 28.53
N ASP A 32 28.69 15.74 28.73
CA ASP A 32 28.85 16.82 27.74
C ASP A 32 29.58 16.38 26.46
N GLN A 33 30.31 15.26 26.53
CA GLN A 33 30.92 14.62 25.35
C GLN A 33 30.07 13.50 24.73
N ILE A 34 28.94 13.11 25.34
CA ILE A 34 28.07 12.05 24.77
C ILE A 34 27.19 12.61 23.65
N ILE A 35 26.78 13.87 23.78
CA ILE A 35 26.18 14.64 22.68
C ILE A 35 27.22 15.67 22.25
N GLY A 36 28.32 15.18 21.66
CA GLY A 36 29.28 16.08 21.03
C GLY A 36 28.56 17.01 20.06
N ASP A 37 29.02 18.27 20.04
CA ASP A 37 28.61 19.29 19.07
C ASP A 37 28.42 18.62 17.71
N VAL A 38 27.19 18.64 17.18
CA VAL A 38 26.75 17.85 16.03
C VAL A 38 27.49 18.29 14.76
N ASN A 39 28.74 17.85 14.65
CA ASN A 39 29.70 18.18 13.60
C ASN A 39 29.57 17.26 12.38
N PHE A 40 28.41 16.63 12.20
CA PHE A 40 28.08 16.00 10.94
C PHE A 40 27.49 17.05 10.00
N GLN A 41 28.26 17.40 8.97
CA GLN A 41 27.73 18.08 7.80
C GLN A 41 26.80 17.10 7.09
N ASN A 42 25.49 17.19 7.35
CA ASN A 42 24.49 16.44 6.60
C ASN A 42 24.52 16.91 5.14
N LYS A 43 25.28 16.22 4.29
CA LYS A 43 25.21 16.43 2.85
C LYS A 43 23.84 15.95 2.40
N THR A 44 22.98 16.89 2.03
CA THR A 44 21.68 16.57 1.44
C THR A 44 21.94 15.94 0.08
N TYR A 45 21.65 14.65 -0.05
CA TYR A 45 21.69 13.97 -1.34
C TYR A 45 20.34 14.13 -2.01
N THR A 46 20.26 15.05 -2.97
CA THR A 46 19.09 15.19 -3.83
C THR A 46 19.22 14.19 -4.98
N ALA A 47 18.58 13.03 -4.85
CA ALA A 47 18.37 12.12 -5.96
C ALA A 47 17.15 12.59 -6.76
N LEU A 48 17.32 12.78 -8.06
CA LEU A 48 16.17 12.86 -8.97
C LEU A 48 15.78 11.41 -9.33
N PRO A 49 14.58 10.94 -8.98
CA PRO A 49 14.13 9.62 -9.37
C PRO A 49 14.01 9.57 -10.89
N ASN A 50 14.75 8.66 -11.53
CA ASN A 50 14.57 8.38 -12.95
C ASN A 50 13.38 7.41 -13.11
N ALA A 51 12.20 7.96 -13.42
CA ALA A 51 10.99 7.21 -13.70
C ALA A 51 10.67 7.28 -15.19
N PHE A 52 10.43 6.14 -15.81
CA PHE A 52 9.98 6.06 -17.20
C PHE A 52 8.96 4.94 -17.36
N THR A 53 7.99 5.13 -18.25
CA THR A 53 7.02 4.09 -18.60
C THR A 53 7.68 3.10 -19.56
N ARG A 54 7.69 1.83 -19.18
CA ARG A 54 8.12 0.74 -20.06
C ARG A 54 6.90 -0.08 -20.48
N LYS A 55 6.75 -0.31 -21.78
CA LYS A 55 5.77 -1.29 -22.27
C LYS A 55 6.28 -2.69 -21.97
N PHE A 56 5.47 -3.49 -21.28
CA PHE A 56 5.70 -4.92 -21.12
C PHE A 56 5.24 -5.65 -22.38
N ALA A 57 5.95 -6.73 -22.77
CA ALA A 57 5.63 -7.48 -23.99
C ALA A 57 4.41 -8.38 -23.78
N LYS A 58 4.47 -9.28 -22.80
CA LYS A 58 3.38 -10.15 -22.35
C LYS A 58 3.54 -10.35 -20.84
N VAL A 59 2.45 -10.26 -20.09
CA VAL A 59 2.43 -10.54 -18.65
C VAL A 59 1.32 -11.54 -18.37
N GLN A 60 1.56 -12.47 -17.45
CA GLN A 60 0.53 -13.39 -17.02
C GLN A 60 -0.49 -12.62 -16.16
N THR A 61 -1.73 -12.56 -16.64
CA THR A 61 -2.87 -11.94 -15.93
C THR A 61 -3.93 -12.96 -15.54
N SER A 62 -3.58 -14.25 -15.50
CA SER A 62 -4.47 -15.31 -15.04
C SER A 62 -4.42 -15.47 -13.52
N SER A 63 -5.48 -16.04 -12.94
CA SER A 63 -5.62 -16.31 -11.51
C SER A 63 -5.59 -15.07 -10.61
N LEU A 64 -6.07 -13.92 -11.13
CA LEU A 64 -6.27 -12.74 -10.30
C LEU A 64 -7.46 -12.96 -9.35
N PRO A 65 -7.39 -12.52 -8.08
CA PRO A 65 -8.52 -12.61 -7.15
C PRO A 65 -9.77 -11.86 -7.64
N VAL A 66 -9.56 -10.75 -8.35
CA VAL A 66 -10.60 -9.89 -8.91
C VAL A 66 -10.15 -9.43 -10.29
N TYR A 67 -11.06 -9.44 -11.25
CA TYR A 67 -10.86 -8.89 -12.60
C TYR A 67 -11.64 -7.59 -12.75
N ALA A 68 -11.00 -6.57 -13.32
CA ALA A 68 -11.66 -5.33 -13.70
C ALA A 68 -12.16 -5.41 -15.14
N LEU A 69 -13.30 -4.80 -15.42
CA LEU A 69 -13.88 -4.66 -16.75
C LEU A 69 -14.45 -3.24 -16.89
N GLY A 70 -14.16 -2.58 -18.01
CA GLY A 70 -14.68 -1.24 -18.31
C GLY A 70 -13.57 -0.19 -18.45
N SER A 71 -13.89 1.07 -18.17
CA SER A 71 -12.93 2.17 -18.25
C SER A 71 -12.91 2.97 -16.96
N TYR A 72 -11.72 3.39 -16.58
CA TYR A 72 -11.49 4.25 -15.42
C TYR A 72 -10.64 5.44 -15.85
N VAL A 73 -11.03 6.64 -15.42
CA VAL A 73 -10.23 7.85 -15.63
C VAL A 73 -9.66 8.28 -14.29
N ASP A 74 -8.37 8.04 -14.12
CA ASP A 74 -7.63 8.52 -12.97
C ASP A 74 -7.29 10.02 -13.17
N PRO A 75 -7.47 10.88 -12.15
CA PRO A 75 -7.17 12.31 -12.26
C PRO A 75 -5.69 12.62 -12.48
N VAL A 76 -4.78 11.71 -12.10
CA VAL A 76 -3.33 11.85 -12.22
C VAL A 76 -2.79 11.04 -13.40
N TYR A 77 -3.23 9.78 -13.54
CA TYR A 77 -2.70 8.82 -14.51
C TYR A 77 -3.49 8.74 -15.83
N GLY A 78 -4.65 9.39 -15.90
CA GLY A 78 -5.48 9.43 -17.11
C GLY A 78 -6.35 8.19 -17.30
N LYS A 79 -6.77 7.95 -18.55
CA LYS A 79 -7.73 6.89 -18.90
C LYS A 79 -7.05 5.52 -18.99
N SER A 80 -7.59 4.55 -18.28
CA SER A 80 -7.32 3.12 -18.39
C SER A 80 -8.55 2.38 -18.92
N GLU A 81 -8.31 1.36 -19.74
CA GLU A 81 -9.34 0.45 -20.26
C GLU A 81 -8.99 -0.97 -19.85
N TYR A 82 -9.94 -1.64 -19.21
CA TYR A 82 -9.82 -3.01 -18.71
C TYR A 82 -10.70 -3.93 -19.56
N ASN A 83 -10.05 -4.90 -20.19
CA ASN A 83 -10.67 -5.89 -21.05
C ASN A 83 -10.37 -7.29 -20.53
N VAL A 84 -11.31 -8.21 -20.70
CA VAL A 84 -11.13 -9.62 -20.34
C VAL A 84 -10.95 -10.43 -21.61
N LEU A 85 -9.84 -11.17 -21.68
CA LEU A 85 -9.59 -12.17 -22.71
C LEU A 85 -9.80 -13.55 -22.11
N THR A 86 -10.66 -14.36 -22.72
CA THR A 86 -10.97 -15.72 -22.28
C THR A 86 -10.97 -16.69 -23.45
N GLN A 87 -10.79 -17.97 -23.16
CA GLN A 87 -10.82 -19.06 -24.12
C GLN A 87 -11.71 -20.18 -23.57
N ILE A 88 -12.59 -20.70 -24.43
CA ILE A 88 -13.42 -21.86 -24.09
C ILE A 88 -12.53 -23.12 -24.20
N ALA A 89 -12.50 -23.91 -23.15
CA ALA A 89 -11.82 -25.21 -23.10
C ALA A 89 -12.88 -26.32 -23.03
N PRO A 90 -13.43 -26.79 -24.18
CA PRO A 90 -14.40 -27.86 -24.19
C PRO A 90 -13.76 -29.20 -23.79
N PRO A 91 -14.52 -30.15 -23.24
CA PRO A 91 -14.01 -31.47 -22.88
C PRO A 91 -13.52 -32.27 -24.10
N ASN A 92 -14.14 -32.05 -25.26
CA ASN A 92 -13.74 -32.63 -26.54
C ASN A 92 -13.67 -31.54 -27.60
N TYR A 93 -12.58 -31.52 -28.36
CA TYR A 93 -12.42 -30.66 -29.52
C TYR A 93 -13.03 -31.33 -30.76
N ASN A 94 -13.54 -30.52 -31.69
CA ASN A 94 -14.20 -30.97 -32.92
C ASN A 94 -15.40 -31.94 -32.73
N PRO A 95 -16.41 -31.57 -31.92
CA PRO A 95 -17.64 -32.36 -31.83
C PRO A 95 -18.38 -32.41 -33.18
N ALA A 96 -18.96 -33.57 -33.51
CA ALA A 96 -19.85 -33.70 -34.65
C ALA A 96 -21.28 -33.33 -34.23
N PHE A 97 -21.81 -32.24 -34.78
CA PHE A 97 -23.15 -31.74 -34.46
C PHE A 97 -24.26 -32.27 -35.39
N GLY A 98 -23.94 -33.20 -36.29
CA GLY A 98 -24.89 -33.71 -37.30
C GLY A 98 -25.03 -32.78 -38.51
N GLY A 99 -26.16 -32.89 -39.20
CA GLY A 99 -26.47 -32.05 -40.38
C GLY A 99 -27.01 -30.68 -39.97
N GLU A 100 -26.51 -29.62 -40.63
CA GLU A 100 -26.97 -28.23 -40.47
C GLU A 100 -27.03 -27.73 -39.01
N PRO A 101 -25.91 -27.73 -38.26
CA PRO A 101 -25.92 -27.20 -36.90
C PRO A 101 -26.15 -25.69 -36.90
N VAL A 102 -27.07 -25.24 -36.03
CA VAL A 102 -27.38 -23.82 -35.84
C VAL A 102 -26.95 -23.41 -34.43
N LEU A 103 -26.27 -22.28 -34.33
CA LEU A 103 -25.96 -21.66 -33.03
C LEU A 103 -27.25 -21.07 -32.45
N ASP A 104 -27.68 -21.59 -31.30
CA ASP A 104 -28.89 -21.13 -30.62
C ASP A 104 -28.61 -19.90 -29.73
N SER A 105 -27.71 -20.04 -28.75
CA SER A 105 -27.40 -18.95 -27.82
C SER A 105 -25.95 -18.95 -27.31
N VAL A 106 -25.47 -17.76 -26.96
CA VAL A 106 -24.22 -17.53 -26.23
C VAL A 106 -24.55 -16.70 -25.01
N VAL A 107 -24.36 -17.27 -23.82
CA VAL A 107 -24.67 -16.62 -22.55
C VAL A 107 -23.36 -16.28 -21.84
N LEU A 108 -23.16 -14.99 -21.55
CA LEU A 108 -22.08 -14.50 -20.71
C LEU A 108 -22.66 -14.19 -19.32
N SER A 109 -22.15 -14.87 -18.29
CA SER A 109 -22.49 -14.59 -16.89
C SER A 109 -21.29 -13.99 -16.20
N ILE A 110 -21.44 -12.77 -15.67
CA ILE A 110 -20.41 -12.06 -14.92
C ILE A 110 -20.87 -11.95 -13.47
N PRO A 111 -20.32 -12.75 -12.54
CA PRO A 111 -20.65 -12.61 -11.14
C PRO A 111 -20.04 -11.32 -10.59
N TYR A 112 -20.76 -10.68 -9.67
CA TYR A 112 -20.30 -9.52 -8.91
C TYR A 112 -20.51 -9.77 -7.42
N PHE A 113 -19.76 -9.06 -6.60
CA PHE A 113 -19.88 -9.13 -5.16
C PHE A 113 -21.16 -8.43 -4.70
N SER A 114 -21.84 -9.00 -3.72
CA SER A 114 -23.02 -8.39 -3.12
C SER A 114 -23.17 -8.79 -1.66
N THR A 115 -23.72 -7.88 -0.86
CA THR A 115 -24.03 -8.11 0.55
C THR A 115 -25.51 -7.87 0.76
N ARG A 116 -26.20 -8.80 1.43
CA ARG A 116 -27.60 -8.59 1.83
C ARG A 116 -27.64 -7.55 2.94
N THR A 117 -28.38 -6.48 2.75
CA THR A 117 -28.52 -5.38 3.72
C THR A 117 -29.81 -5.49 4.52
N ASP A 118 -30.92 -5.78 3.84
CA ASP A 118 -32.26 -5.79 4.45
C ASP A 118 -33.11 -6.95 3.95
N GLN A 119 -34.21 -7.17 4.68
CA GLN A 119 -35.28 -8.09 4.32
C GLN A 119 -36.62 -7.41 4.53
N ILE A 120 -37.35 -7.20 3.44
CA ILE A 120 -38.68 -6.60 3.45
C ILE A 120 -39.69 -7.75 3.46
N VAL A 121 -40.62 -7.71 4.42
CA VAL A 121 -41.74 -8.65 4.48
C VAL A 121 -43.01 -7.89 4.11
N ASN A 122 -43.68 -8.33 3.04
CA ASN A 122 -44.99 -7.82 2.70
C ASN A 122 -46.02 -8.43 3.66
N GLU A 123 -46.58 -7.61 4.55
CA GLU A 123 -47.52 -8.05 5.59
C GLU A 123 -48.85 -8.57 5.02
N GLU A 124 -49.23 -8.17 3.81
CA GLU A 124 -50.47 -8.59 3.16
C GLU A 124 -50.32 -9.92 2.42
N THR A 125 -49.16 -10.17 1.82
CA THR A 125 -48.90 -11.38 1.01
C THR A 125 -47.99 -12.41 1.70
N ASN A 126 -47.42 -12.07 2.86
CA ASN A 126 -46.33 -12.80 3.52
C ASN A 126 -45.11 -13.04 2.62
N GLU A 127 -44.93 -12.21 1.59
CA GLU A 127 -43.80 -12.35 0.65
C GLU A 127 -42.54 -11.72 1.24
N ILE A 128 -41.41 -12.43 1.12
CA ILE A 128 -40.12 -11.99 1.64
C ILE A 128 -39.23 -11.56 0.48
N THR A 129 -38.84 -10.28 0.45
CA THR A 129 -37.90 -9.72 -0.52
C THR A 129 -36.59 -9.36 0.18
N ASN A 130 -35.47 -9.92 -0.28
CA ASN A 130 -34.14 -9.55 0.21
C ASN A 130 -33.61 -8.35 -0.59
N VAL A 131 -33.05 -7.37 0.11
CA VAL A 131 -32.38 -6.22 -0.49
C VAL A 131 -30.87 -6.45 -0.44
N TYR A 132 -30.20 -6.17 -1.54
CA TYR A 132 -28.75 -6.36 -1.69
C TYR A 132 -28.07 -5.05 -2.08
N GLU A 133 -26.95 -4.79 -1.43
CA GLU A 133 -25.99 -3.78 -1.86
C GLU A 133 -24.92 -4.44 -2.74
N LEU A 134 -24.67 -3.83 -3.90
CA LEU A 134 -23.64 -4.30 -4.82
C LEU A 134 -22.29 -3.75 -4.40
N ASP A 135 -21.27 -4.58 -4.50
CA ASP A 135 -19.88 -4.20 -4.29
C ASP A 135 -19.10 -4.31 -5.61
N SER A 136 -18.07 -3.49 -5.75
CA SER A 136 -17.17 -3.45 -6.92
C SER A 136 -17.84 -3.09 -8.26
N VAL A 137 -19.02 -2.47 -8.21
CA VAL A 137 -19.70 -1.85 -9.36
C VAL A 137 -19.62 -0.34 -9.19
N TYR A 138 -18.95 0.33 -10.12
CA TYR A 138 -18.68 1.77 -10.04
C TYR A 138 -19.34 2.52 -11.20
N GLY A 139 -19.92 3.67 -10.88
CA GLY A 139 -20.65 4.50 -11.84
C GLY A 139 -22.12 4.11 -11.98
N SER A 140 -22.91 5.05 -12.47
CA SER A 140 -24.36 4.91 -12.71
C SER A 140 -24.72 4.99 -14.20
N GLU A 141 -23.74 5.24 -15.05
CA GLU A 141 -23.93 5.40 -16.49
C GLU A 141 -24.05 4.04 -17.18
N ALA A 142 -24.77 4.01 -18.30
CA ALA A 142 -24.89 2.80 -19.10
C ALA A 142 -23.52 2.35 -19.65
N VAL A 143 -23.20 1.07 -19.48
CA VAL A 143 -21.96 0.49 -20.00
C VAL A 143 -22.24 -0.22 -21.32
N ASN A 144 -21.45 0.11 -22.35
CA ASN A 144 -21.48 -0.62 -23.62
C ASN A 144 -20.46 -1.77 -23.58
N LEU A 145 -20.96 -3.01 -23.48
CA LEU A 145 -20.15 -4.21 -23.55
C LEU A 145 -20.21 -4.78 -24.97
N SER A 146 -19.05 -5.00 -25.56
CA SER A 146 -18.92 -5.61 -26.88
C SER A 146 -17.96 -6.80 -26.81
N ILE A 147 -18.33 -7.89 -27.47
CA ILE A 147 -17.56 -9.14 -27.49
C ILE A 147 -17.00 -9.34 -28.90
N TYR A 148 -15.68 -9.56 -28.98
CA TYR A 148 -14.98 -9.76 -30.24
C TYR A 148 -14.10 -11.00 -30.19
N ARG A 149 -13.93 -11.65 -31.34
CA ARG A 149 -12.98 -12.74 -31.50
C ARG A 149 -11.56 -12.17 -31.52
N SER A 150 -10.73 -12.55 -30.54
CA SER A 150 -9.35 -12.05 -30.41
C SER A 150 -8.36 -12.69 -31.39
N ASN A 151 -8.65 -13.87 -31.95
CA ASN A 151 -7.70 -14.69 -32.75
C ASN A 151 -6.39 -15.05 -32.02
N TYR A 152 -6.31 -14.81 -30.71
CA TYR A 152 -5.18 -15.16 -29.85
C TYR A 152 -5.48 -16.47 -29.12
N PHE A 153 -4.54 -17.42 -29.17
CA PHE A 153 -4.65 -18.66 -28.41
C PHE A 153 -4.01 -18.48 -27.03
N LEU A 154 -4.81 -18.65 -25.97
CA LEU A 154 -4.31 -18.59 -24.60
C LEU A 154 -3.53 -19.89 -24.30
N ALA A 155 -2.36 -19.75 -23.68
CA ALA A 155 -1.36 -20.82 -23.45
C ALA A 155 -0.43 -21.16 -24.64
N ASP A 156 -0.28 -20.26 -25.60
CA ASP A 156 0.86 -20.29 -26.53
C ASP A 156 2.14 -19.83 -25.81
N PHE A 157 2.92 -20.79 -25.30
CA PHE A 157 4.19 -20.58 -24.58
C PHE A 157 5.42 -20.92 -25.45
N ASP A 158 5.32 -20.78 -26.77
CA ASP A 158 6.50 -20.79 -27.64
C ASP A 158 7.40 -19.56 -27.41
#